data_AF-A0A8H7KEQ4-F1
#
_entry.id   AF-A0A8H7KEQ4-F1
#
_cell.length_a   1.000
_cell.length_b   1.000
_cell.length_c   1.000
_cell.angle_alpha   90.00
_cell.angle_beta   90.00
_cell.angle_gamma   90.00
#
_symmetry.space_group_name_H-M   'P 1'
#
loop_
_entity.id
_entity.type
_entity.pdbx_description
1 polymer ?
#
loop_
_entity_poly.entity_id
_entity_poly.type
_entity_poly.pdbx_seq_one_letter_code
_entity_poly.pdbx_strand_id
1 'polypeptide(L)'
;MAGKTTISHPFGNPAPFAESDWYNVLESPYYNESHRKLRAFVRDYLEKHVVPIVEEWEETGEVPLEEIVRWARSGLAFQVMPEKCIGLPAGTPEKSIMRQVDQAD
;
A
#
# COMPACT_ATOMS: atom_id res chain seq x y z
N MET A 1 -26.64 9.67 -11.36
CA MET A 1 -25.89 10.50 -10.41
C MET A 1 -24.51 10.74 -11.02
N ALA A 2 -24.23 11.95 -11.51
CA ALA A 2 -22.93 12.28 -12.10
C ALA A 2 -21.87 12.28 -10.98
N GLY A 3 -20.99 11.27 -10.96
CA GLY A 3 -19.87 11.21 -10.02
C GLY A 3 -18.92 12.36 -10.31
N LYS A 4 -18.53 13.11 -9.28
CA LYS A 4 -17.46 14.11 -9.37
C LYS A 4 -16.18 13.42 -9.87
N THR A 5 -15.70 13.78 -11.05
CA THR A 5 -14.35 13.44 -11.52
C THR A 5 -13.35 14.23 -10.67
N THR A 6 -12.45 13.56 -9.96
CA THR A 6 -11.60 14.15 -8.92
C THR A 6 -10.14 14.17 -9.33
N ILE A 7 -9.79 14.73 -10.51
CA ILE A 7 -8.41 14.89 -11.04
C ILE A 7 -7.31 14.23 -10.17
N SER A 8 -6.99 12.97 -10.45
CA SER A 8 -5.90 12.28 -9.73
C SER A 8 -4.58 13.00 -10.00
N HIS A 9 -3.86 13.35 -8.94
CA HIS A 9 -2.52 13.91 -9.08
C HIS A 9 -1.53 12.81 -9.51
N PRO A 10 -0.57 13.12 -10.40
CA PRO A 10 0.50 12.20 -10.78
C PRO A 10 1.19 11.61 -9.55
N PHE A 11 1.49 10.31 -9.59
CA PHE A 11 2.15 9.59 -8.51
C PHE A 11 3.31 8.75 -9.06
N GLY A 12 4.42 8.71 -8.32
CA GLY A 12 5.62 7.97 -8.73
C GLY A 12 6.49 8.74 -9.72
N ASN A 13 7.24 8.00 -10.53
CA ASN A 13 8.20 8.58 -11.49
C ASN A 13 7.48 9.05 -12.79
N PRO A 14 7.67 10.32 -13.21
CA PRO A 14 7.03 10.85 -14.43
C PRO A 14 7.70 10.38 -15.73
N ALA A 15 8.82 9.65 -15.68
CA ALA A 15 9.49 9.14 -16.87
C ALA A 15 8.56 8.19 -17.67
N PRO A 16 8.61 8.21 -19.02
CA PRO A 16 7.81 7.31 -19.84
C PRO A 16 8.02 5.85 -19.44
N PHE A 17 6.92 5.12 -19.26
CA PHE A 17 6.89 3.70 -18.88
C PHE A 17 7.47 3.35 -17.50
N ALA A 18 7.79 4.34 -16.66
CA ALA A 18 8.28 4.08 -15.30
C ALA A 18 7.16 3.69 -14.33
N GLU A 19 5.91 4.07 -14.63
CA GLU A 19 4.74 3.81 -13.80
C GLU A 19 3.56 3.35 -14.66
N SER A 20 2.55 2.76 -14.02
CA SER A 20 1.31 2.36 -14.71
C SER A 20 0.45 3.57 -15.09
N ASP A 21 -0.29 3.48 -16.21
CA ASP A 21 -1.11 4.59 -16.73
C ASP A 21 -2.13 5.16 -15.73
N TRP A 22 -2.66 4.33 -14.83
CA TRP A 22 -3.62 4.73 -13.79
C TRP A 22 -3.00 5.55 -12.65
N TYR A 23 -1.68 5.74 -12.62
CA TYR A 23 -1.01 6.68 -11.71
C TYR A 23 -1.08 8.12 -12.20
N ASN A 24 -1.07 8.32 -13.52
CA ASN A 24 -0.74 9.62 -14.12
C ASN A 24 -1.75 10.12 -15.16
N VAL A 25 -2.54 9.23 -15.77
CA VAL A 25 -3.33 9.56 -16.97
C VAL A 25 -4.83 9.41 -16.76
N LEU A 26 -5.28 8.35 -16.08
CA LEU A 26 -6.71 8.03 -15.94
C LEU A 26 -7.07 7.73 -14.48
N GLU A 27 -8.16 8.33 -14.01
CA GLU A 27 -8.77 7.94 -12.74
C GLU A 27 -9.42 6.56 -12.87
N SER A 28 -9.05 5.63 -12.00
CA SER A 28 -9.73 4.34 -11.93
C SER A 28 -11.06 4.46 -11.17
N PRO A 29 -12.18 3.93 -11.69
CA PRO A 29 -13.46 3.92 -10.98
C PRO A 29 -13.45 2.98 -9.75
N TYR A 30 -12.45 2.12 -9.62
CA TYR A 30 -12.32 1.15 -8.52
C TYR A 30 -11.42 1.67 -7.38
N TYR A 31 -10.61 2.71 -7.62
CA TYR A 31 -9.65 3.23 -6.64
C TYR A 31 -10.16 4.51 -5.97
N ASN A 32 -10.24 4.46 -4.64
CA ASN A 32 -10.60 5.60 -3.80
C ASN A 32 -9.37 6.09 -3.01
N GLU A 33 -9.58 7.09 -2.15
CA GLU A 33 -8.52 7.69 -1.34
C GLU A 33 -7.84 6.70 -0.37
N SER A 34 -8.55 5.72 0.20
CA SER A 34 -7.91 4.75 1.10
C SER A 34 -6.95 3.84 0.33
N HIS A 35 -7.31 3.39 -0.87
CA HIS A 35 -6.40 2.64 -1.73
C HIS A 35 -5.16 3.46 -2.11
N ARG A 36 -5.33 4.76 -2.41
CA ARG A 36 -4.21 5.66 -2.74
C ARG A 36 -3.26 5.86 -1.55
N LYS A 37 -3.80 6.02 -0.34
CA LYS A 37 -3.02 6.10 0.90
C LYS A 37 -2.26 4.82 1.19
N LEU A 38 -2.92 3.66 1.08
CA LEU A 38 -2.29 2.36 1.26
C LEU A 38 -1.12 2.17 0.28
N ARG A 39 -1.35 2.46 -1.00
CA ARG A 39 -0.31 2.40 -2.03
C ARG A 39 0.89 3.29 -1.69
N ALA A 40 0.66 4.54 -1.33
CA ALA A 40 1.73 5.47 -0.98
C ALA A 40 2.55 4.97 0.22
N PHE A 41 1.87 4.46 1.25
CA PHE A 41 2.51 3.88 2.42
C PHE A 41 3.39 2.66 2.07
N VAL A 42 2.88 1.73 1.26
CA VAL A 42 3.63 0.54 0.83
C VAL A 42 4.87 0.95 0.03
N ARG A 43 4.73 1.88 -0.93
CA ARG A 43 5.86 2.37 -1.74
C ARG A 43 6.94 2.97 -0.85
N ASP A 44 6.54 3.89 0.01
CA ASP A 44 7.45 4.61 0.91
C ASP A 44 8.19 3.66 1.88
N TYR A 45 7.48 2.65 2.41
CA TYR A 45 8.09 1.65 3.28
C TYR A 45 9.16 0.84 2.52
N LEU A 46 8.84 0.33 1.33
CA LEU A 46 9.76 -0.49 0.55
C LEU A 46 10.99 0.30 0.11
N GLU A 47 10.81 1.51 -0.41
CA GLU A 47 11.92 2.37 -0.84
C GLU A 47 12.88 2.72 0.30
N LYS A 48 12.35 2.93 1.50
CA LYS A 48 13.17 3.31 2.67
C LYS A 48 13.84 2.14 3.37
N HIS A 49 13.17 0.99 3.43
CA HIS A 49 13.58 -0.08 4.34
C HIS A 49 14.00 -1.38 3.65
N VAL A 50 13.61 -1.61 2.40
CA VAL A 50 13.83 -2.89 1.71
C VAL A 50 14.71 -2.72 0.47
N VAL A 51 14.34 -1.83 -0.45
CA VAL A 51 15.07 -1.62 -1.71
C VAL A 51 16.58 -1.38 -1.51
N PRO A 52 17.05 -0.61 -0.50
CA PRO A 52 18.48 -0.33 -0.36
C PRO A 52 19.34 -1.54 0.06
N ILE A 53 18.73 -2.60 0.61
CA ILE A 53 19.45 -3.68 1.30
C ILE A 53 19.02 -5.09 0.88
N VAL A 54 18.03 -5.21 -0.03
CA VAL A 54 17.47 -6.50 -0.44
C VAL A 54 18.49 -7.42 -1.14
N GLU A 55 19.44 -6.85 -1.88
CA GLU A 55 20.49 -7.61 -2.57
C GLU A 55 21.37 -8.40 -1.57
N GLU A 56 21.73 -7.79 -0.44
CA GLU A 56 22.48 -8.46 0.63
C GLU A 56 21.68 -9.64 1.22
N TRP A 57 20.37 -9.49 1.39
CA TRP A 57 19.51 -10.57 1.88
C TRP A 57 19.39 -11.71 0.88
N GLU A 58 19.37 -11.39 -0.42
CA GLU A 58 19.36 -12.40 -1.48
C GLU A 58 20.69 -13.17 -1.55
N GLU A 59 21.83 -12.47 -1.42
CA GLU A 59 23.16 -13.09 -1.42
C GLU A 59 23.40 -13.98 -0.20
N THR A 60 22.98 -13.53 0.98
CA THR A 60 23.11 -14.27 2.24
C THR A 60 22.03 -15.34 2.43
N GLY A 61 20.88 -15.18 1.77
CA GLY A 61 19.72 -16.06 1.88
C GLY A 61 18.91 -15.85 3.17
N GLU A 62 19.18 -14.80 3.94
CA GLU A 62 18.53 -14.54 5.23
C GLU A 62 18.04 -13.09 5.36
N VAL A 63 16.90 -12.91 6.03
CA VAL A 63 16.38 -11.60 6.42
C VAL A 63 16.56 -11.44 7.93
N PRO A 64 17.23 -10.37 8.41
CA PRO A 64 17.43 -10.15 9.84
C PRO A 64 16.11 -10.11 10.64
N LEU A 65 16.14 -10.65 11.85
CA LEU A 65 14.94 -10.72 12.70
C LEU A 65 14.36 -9.32 12.99
N GLU A 66 15.19 -8.30 13.17
CA GLU A 66 14.70 -6.93 13.37
C GLU A 66 13.85 -6.42 12.21
N GLU A 67 14.13 -6.85 10.98
CA GLU A 67 13.42 -6.42 9.77
C GLU A 67 12.09 -7.14 9.63
N ILE A 68 12.04 -8.42 9.99
CA ILE A 68 10.80 -9.20 10.10
C ILE A 68 9.87 -8.55 11.15
N VAL A 69 10.42 -8.17 12.30
CA VAL A 69 9.65 -7.50 13.37
C VAL A 69 9.19 -6.11 12.92
N ARG A 70 10.01 -5.35 12.19
CA ARG A 70 9.63 -4.05 11.63
C ARG A 70 8.49 -4.19 10.61
N TRP A 71 8.58 -5.18 9.72
CA TRP A 71 7.54 -5.49 8.75
C TRP A 71 6.22 -5.84 9.45
N ALA A 72 6.27 -6.69 10.48
CA ALA A 72 5.09 -6.98 11.29
C ALA A 72 4.48 -5.70 11.88
N ARG A 73 5.29 -4.88 12.56
CA ARG A 73 4.86 -3.62 13.20
C ARG A 73 4.31 -2.58 12.23
N SER A 74 4.67 -2.65 10.94
CA SER A 74 4.12 -1.75 9.91
C SER A 74 2.63 -2.00 9.61
N GLY A 75 2.08 -3.14 10.06
CA GLY A 75 0.72 -3.58 9.76
C GLY A 75 0.59 -4.36 8.44
N LEU A 76 1.65 -4.46 7.62
CA LEU A 76 1.58 -5.09 6.29
C LEU A 76 1.42 -6.62 6.33
N ALA A 77 1.88 -7.30 7.39
CA ALA A 77 1.92 -8.76 7.48
C ALA A 77 0.57 -9.43 7.83
N PHE A 78 -0.33 -8.72 8.51
CA PHE A 78 -1.47 -9.34 9.19
C PHE A 78 -2.78 -8.59 8.97
N GLN A 79 -3.11 -8.31 7.71
CA GLN A 79 -4.23 -7.45 7.33
C GLN A 79 -5.62 -7.96 7.73
N VAL A 80 -5.74 -9.26 8.03
CA VAL A 80 -6.99 -9.91 8.48
C VAL A 80 -7.08 -10.04 10.00
N MET A 81 -6.06 -9.59 10.74
CA MET A 81 -6.09 -9.64 12.20
C MET A 81 -6.91 -8.47 12.77
N PRO A 82 -7.64 -8.70 13.88
CA PRO A 82 -8.37 -7.64 14.56
C PRO A 82 -7.44 -6.47 14.93
N GLU A 83 -7.93 -5.23 14.83
CA GLU A 83 -7.15 -4.01 15.09
C GLU A 83 -6.54 -3.99 16.51
N LYS A 84 -7.21 -4.63 17.47
CA LYS A 84 -6.72 -4.79 18.86
C LYS A 84 -5.40 -5.55 18.97
N CYS A 85 -5.07 -6.37 17.97
CA CYS A 85 -3.83 -7.15 17.94
C CYS A 85 -2.71 -6.34 17.28
N ILE A 86 -3.01 -5.75 16.12
CA ILE A 86 -2.06 -4.96 15.34
C ILE A 86 -2.80 -3.96 14.46
N GLY A 87 -2.27 -2.73 14.41
CA GLY A 87 -2.83 -1.68 13.56
C GLY A 87 -2.65 -2.00 12.08
N LEU A 88 -3.62 -1.60 11.26
CA LEU A 88 -3.56 -1.75 9.81
C LEU A 88 -2.62 -0.70 9.18
N PRO A 89 -2.04 -1.02 8.01
CA PRO A 89 -1.12 -0.12 7.32
C PRO A 89 -1.81 1.17 6.90
N ALA A 90 -1.00 2.23 6.73
CA ALA A 90 -1.46 3.57 6.34
C ALA A 90 -2.50 4.21 7.31
N GLY A 91 -2.58 3.73 8.56
CA GLY A 91 -3.55 4.23 9.54
C GLY A 91 -5.00 3.95 9.13
N THR A 92 -5.22 2.88 8.37
CA THR A 92 -6.54 2.51 7.87
C THR A 92 -7.39 1.93 9.02
N PRO A 93 -8.62 2.40 9.26
CA PRO A 93 -9.47 1.82 10.31
C PRO A 93 -10.07 0.48 9.85
N GLU A 94 -10.21 -0.50 10.75
CA GLU A 94 -10.73 -1.86 10.45
C GLU A 94 -12.09 -1.84 9.73
N LYS A 95 -12.96 -0.90 10.13
CA LYS A 95 -14.31 -0.71 9.56
C LYS A 95 -14.31 -0.33 8.08
N SER A 96 -13.18 0.13 7.54
CA SER A 96 -13.06 0.48 6.11
C SER A 96 -13.00 -0.75 5.20
N ILE A 97 -12.55 -1.90 5.70
CA ILE A 97 -12.36 -3.13 4.91
C ILE A 97 -13.69 -3.88 4.79
N MET A 98 -14.38 -4.10 5.91
CA MET A 98 -15.60 -4.91 5.96
C MET A 98 -16.74 -4.33 5.09
N ARG A 99 -16.82 -3.00 4.96
CA ARG A 99 -17.82 -2.32 4.12
C ARG A 99 -17.77 -2.71 2.64
N GLN A 100 -16.60 -3.11 2.12
CA GLN A 100 -16.48 -3.52 0.71
C GLN A 100 -16.93 -4.97 0.46
N VAL A 101 -16.87 -5.83 1.50
CA VAL A 101 -17.30 -7.23 1.39
C VAL A 101 -18.83 -7.31 1.40
N ASP A 102 -19.49 -6.47 2.20
CA ASP A 102 -20.96 -6.44 2.32
C ASP A 102 -21.68 -5.78 1.12
N GLN A 103 -20.94 -5.18 0.17
CA GLN A 103 -21.51 -4.57 -1.04
C GLN A 103 -21.30 -5.40 -2.32
N ALA A 104 -20.90 -6.66 -2.16
CA ALA A 104 -20.65 -7.60 -3.26
C ALA A 104 -21.83 -8.56 -3.55
N ASP A 105 -23.02 -8.29 -2.99
CA ASP A 105 -24.27 -9.01 -3.24
C ASP A 105 -25.17 -8.32 -4.29
#